data_AF-A0A2G5LJZ6-F1
#
_entry.id   AF-A0A2G5LJZ6-F1
#
_cell.length_a   1.000
_cell.length_b   1.000
_cell.length_c   1.000
_cell.angle_alpha   90.00
_cell.angle_beta   90.00
_cell.angle_gamma   90.00
#
_symmetry.space_group_name_H-M   'P 1'
#
loop_
_entity.id
_entity.type
_entity.pdbx_description
1 polymer ?
#
loop_
_entity_poly.entity_id
_entity_poly.type
_entity_poly.pdbx_seq_one_letter_code
_entity_poly.pdbx_strand_id
1 'polypeptide(L)'
;MKLSLALVLLSLLAAGSASAANDRHECKEELQKLKEAFGTDYTSQNHHGYRRAKASRDNEEYRKCASQARKARERMERGKDA
;
A
#
# COMPACT_ATOMS: atom_id res chain seq x y z
N MET A 1 39.67 8.50 -6.81
CA MET A 1 38.39 8.99 -7.38
C MET A 1 37.44 7.90 -7.88
N LYS A 2 37.86 6.62 -7.99
CA LYS A 2 37.01 5.51 -8.47
C LYS A 2 36.06 4.97 -7.38
N LEU A 3 36.54 4.93 -6.14
CA LEU A 3 35.80 4.43 -4.97
C LEU A 3 34.59 5.30 -4.62
N SER A 4 34.70 6.62 -4.78
CA SER A 4 33.62 7.57 -4.49
C SER A 4 32.40 7.34 -5.37
N LEU A 5 32.60 7.04 -6.67
CA LEU A 5 31.50 6.78 -7.60
C LEU A 5 30.76 5.48 -7.26
N ALA A 6 31.52 4.43 -6.92
CA ALA A 6 30.96 3.14 -6.50
C ALA A 6 30.13 3.27 -5.21
N LEU A 7 30.63 4.05 -4.24
CA LEU A 7 29.92 4.30 -2.98
C LEU A 7 28.61 5.09 -3.19
N VAL A 8 28.61 6.07 -4.10
CA VAL A 8 27.39 6.81 -4.47
C VAL A 8 26.37 5.88 -5.15
N LEU A 9 26.80 5.02 -6.07
CA LEU A 9 25.88 4.07 -6.71
C LEU A 9 25.28 3.09 -5.69
N LEU A 10 26.09 2.56 -4.77
CA LEU A 10 25.65 1.67 -3.69
C LEU A 10 24.61 2.34 -2.77
N SER A 11 24.80 3.63 -2.42
CA SER A 11 23.85 4.35 -1.57
C SER A 11 22.53 4.62 -2.29
N LEU A 12 22.54 4.94 -3.59
CA LEU A 12 21.31 5.06 -4.39
C LEU A 12 20.53 3.73 -4.46
N LEU A 13 21.21 2.61 -4.70
CA LEU A 13 20.57 1.28 -4.73
C LEU A 13 19.95 0.91 -3.38
N ALA A 14 20.67 1.17 -2.29
CA ALA A 14 20.18 0.92 -0.93
C ALA A 14 18.94 1.78 -0.61
N ALA A 15 18.98 3.07 -0.94
CA ALA A 15 17.86 3.98 -0.73
C ALA A 15 16.61 3.60 -1.54
N GLY A 16 16.78 3.21 -2.80
CA GLY A 16 15.67 2.74 -3.64
C GLY A 16 15.03 1.44 -3.10
N SER A 17 15.87 0.51 -2.64
CA SER A 17 15.42 -0.76 -2.06
C SER A 17 14.64 -0.55 -0.75
N ALA A 18 15.14 0.34 0.12
CA ALA A 18 14.48 0.70 1.36
C ALA A 18 13.12 1.40 1.11
N SER A 19 13.06 2.32 0.14
CA SER A 19 11.79 2.98 -0.23
C SER A 19 10.75 1.98 -0.73
N ALA A 20 11.14 1.05 -1.61
CA ALA A 20 10.22 0.05 -2.14
C ALA A 20 9.73 -0.92 -1.05
N ALA A 21 10.60 -1.31 -0.12
CA ALA A 21 10.24 -2.14 1.02
C ALA A 21 9.25 -1.41 1.96
N ASN A 22 9.49 -0.14 2.24
CA ASN A 22 8.60 0.69 3.06
C ASN A 22 7.22 0.86 2.41
N ASP A 23 7.18 1.21 1.11
CA ASP A 23 5.92 1.37 0.38
C ASP A 23 5.13 0.05 0.36
N ARG A 24 5.80 -1.09 0.19
CA ARG A 24 5.18 -2.43 0.24
C ARG A 24 4.61 -2.75 1.62
N HIS A 25 5.32 -2.40 2.68
CA HIS A 25 4.86 -2.56 4.06
C HIS A 25 3.62 -1.72 4.33
N GLU A 26 3.64 -0.43 3.97
CA GLU A 26 2.50 0.47 4.15
C GLU A 26 1.25 0.00 3.38
N CYS A 27 1.42 -0.44 2.13
CA CYS A 27 0.33 -1.05 1.36
C CYS A 27 -0.28 -2.26 2.07
N LYS A 28 0.54 -3.12 2.67
CA LYS A 28 0.07 -4.30 3.40
C LYS A 28 -0.73 -3.90 4.65
N GLU A 29 -0.24 -2.95 5.42
CA GLU A 29 -0.93 -2.44 6.61
C GLU A 29 -2.27 -1.81 6.27
N GLU A 30 -2.32 -0.92 5.27
CA GLU A 30 -3.57 -0.25 4.90
C GLU A 30 -4.59 -1.22 4.31
N LEU A 31 -4.15 -2.22 3.53
CA LEU A 31 -5.04 -3.31 3.09
C LEU A 31 -5.59 -4.12 4.27
N GLN A 32 -4.78 -4.36 5.29
CA GLN A 32 -5.23 -5.08 6.48
C GLN A 32 -6.26 -4.26 7.28
N LYS A 33 -5.97 -2.98 7.56
CA LYS A 33 -6.93 -2.07 8.22
C LYS A 33 -8.24 -1.96 7.43
N LEU A 34 -8.16 -1.87 6.11
CA LEU A 34 -9.33 -1.86 5.24
C LEU A 34 -10.12 -3.18 5.35
N LYS A 35 -9.43 -4.33 5.37
CA LYS A 35 -10.05 -5.64 5.57
C LYS A 35 -10.78 -5.72 6.90
N GLU A 36 -10.12 -5.27 7.97
CA GLU A 36 -10.67 -5.25 9.33
C GLU A 36 -11.89 -4.32 9.44
N ALA A 37 -11.89 -3.18 8.73
CA ALA A 37 -13.02 -2.26 8.67
C ALA A 37 -14.30 -2.89 8.06
N PHE A 38 -14.15 -3.88 7.17
CA PHE A 38 -15.27 -4.68 6.66
C PHE A 38 -15.82 -5.68 7.68
N GLY A 39 -15.08 -5.98 8.76
CA GLY A 39 -15.53 -6.90 9.80
C GLY A 39 -15.99 -8.25 9.25
N THR A 40 -17.16 -8.69 9.68
CA THR A 40 -17.81 -9.94 9.26
C THR A 40 -18.41 -9.88 7.86
N ASP A 41 -18.63 -8.68 7.31
CA ASP A 41 -19.20 -8.47 5.96
C ASP A 41 -18.14 -8.59 4.86
N TYR A 42 -16.92 -9.00 5.21
CA TYR A 42 -15.84 -9.21 4.27
C TYR A 42 -16.10 -10.45 3.41
N THR A 43 -16.84 -10.27 2.32
CA THR A 43 -16.81 -11.20 1.18
C THR A 43 -15.84 -10.66 0.15
N SER A 44 -15.00 -11.52 -0.43
CA SER A 44 -14.05 -11.15 -1.48
C SER A 44 -14.74 -10.55 -2.72
N GLN A 45 -16.05 -10.77 -2.86
CA GLN A 45 -16.90 -10.28 -3.94
C GLN A 45 -17.60 -8.95 -3.64
N ASN A 46 -17.79 -8.53 -2.38
CA ASN A 46 -18.55 -7.30 -2.07
C ASN A 46 -17.73 -6.01 -2.10
N HIS A 47 -16.41 -6.07 -1.90
CA HIS A 47 -15.65 -4.85 -1.61
C HIS A 47 -14.79 -4.36 -2.79
N HIS A 48 -15.41 -3.60 -3.70
CA HIS A 48 -14.74 -2.98 -4.86
C HIS A 48 -13.49 -2.17 -4.48
N GLY A 49 -13.55 -1.41 -3.37
CA GLY A 49 -12.41 -0.63 -2.87
C GLY A 49 -11.19 -1.50 -2.51
N TYR A 50 -11.42 -2.65 -1.88
CA TYR A 50 -10.38 -3.62 -1.54
C TYR A 50 -9.77 -4.25 -2.79
N ARG A 51 -10.60 -4.69 -3.74
CA ARG A 51 -10.12 -5.28 -5.00
C ARG A 51 -9.25 -4.30 -5.78
N ARG A 52 -9.65 -3.03 -5.83
CA ARG A 52 -8.88 -1.98 -6.51
C ARG A 52 -7.51 -1.76 -5.87
N ALA A 53 -7.46 -1.66 -4.54
CA ALA A 53 -6.20 -1.51 -3.81
C ALA A 53 -5.30 -2.74 -3.98
N LYS A 54 -5.88 -3.95 -3.92
CA LYS A 54 -5.18 -5.20 -4.17
C LYS A 54 -4.62 -5.29 -5.59
N ALA A 55 -5.37 -4.88 -6.61
CA ALA A 55 -4.88 -4.85 -7.98
C ALA A 55 -3.68 -3.91 -8.14
N SER A 56 -3.69 -2.74 -7.48
CA SER A 56 -2.52 -1.84 -7.48
C SER A 56 -1.30 -2.48 -6.82
N ARG A 57 -1.48 -3.23 -5.72
CA ARG A 57 -0.40 -4.00 -5.09
C ARG A 57 0.14 -5.08 -6.03
N ASP A 58 -0.74 -5.81 -6.70
CA ASP A 58 -0.37 -6.89 -7.62
C ASP A 58 0.38 -6.35 -8.86
N ASN A 59 0.20 -5.06 -9.18
CA ASN A 59 1.00 -4.31 -10.18
C ASN A 59 2.24 -3.59 -9.59
N GLU A 60 2.60 -3.88 -8.33
CA GLU A 60 3.72 -3.23 -7.61
C GLU A 60 3.58 -1.69 -7.43
N GLU A 61 2.37 -1.15 -7.64
CA GLU A 61 2.04 0.25 -7.40
C GLU A 61 1.76 0.51 -5.90
N TYR A 62 2.73 0.21 -5.03
CA TYR A 62 2.52 0.14 -3.57
C TYR A 62 1.99 1.44 -2.94
N ARG A 63 2.51 2.62 -3.34
CA ARG A 63 1.98 3.92 -2.86
C ARG A 63 0.52 4.13 -3.25
N LYS A 64 0.15 3.71 -4.46
CA LYS A 64 -1.21 3.79 -4.98
C LYS A 64 -2.13 2.82 -4.23
N CYS A 65 -1.64 1.61 -3.93
CA CYS A 65 -2.33 0.67 -3.05
C CYS A 65 -2.63 1.29 -1.68
N ALA A 66 -1.63 1.85 -1.00
CA ALA A 66 -1.82 2.48 0.32
C ALA A 66 -2.83 3.63 0.27
N SER A 67 -2.74 4.52 -0.73
CA SER A 67 -3.68 5.62 -0.91
C SER A 67 -5.11 5.14 -1.19
N GLN A 68 -5.28 4.14 -2.04
CA GLN A 68 -6.58 3.58 -2.37
C GLN A 68 -7.21 2.86 -1.17
N ALA A 69 -6.42 2.09 -0.42
CA ALA A 69 -6.88 1.37 0.75
C ALA A 69 -7.36 2.33 1.85
N ARG A 70 -6.57 3.35 2.16
CA ARG A 70 -6.91 4.41 3.13
C ARG A 70 -8.21 5.14 2.75
N LYS A 71 -8.32 5.61 1.49
CA LYS A 71 -9.53 6.28 0.99
C LYS A 71 -10.76 5.37 0.97
N ALA A 72 -10.58 4.07 0.76
CA ALA A 72 -11.70 3.12 0.83
C ALA A 72 -12.16 2.94 2.28
N ARG A 73 -11.23 2.91 3.24
CA ARG A 73 -11.54 2.84 4.68
C ARG A 73 -12.26 4.11 5.14
N GLU A 74 -11.76 5.29 4.81
CA GLU A 74 -12.38 6.57 5.16
C GLU A 74 -13.80 6.73 4.60
N ARG A 75 -14.08 6.15 3.42
CA ARG A 75 -15.44 6.14 2.85
C ARG A 75 -16.38 5.22 3.64
N MET A 76 -15.87 4.09 4.12
CA MET A 76 -16.62 3.18 4.94
C MET A 76 -16.95 3.77 6.31
N GLU A 77 -15.96 4.40 6.95
CA GLU A 77 -16.15 5.06 8.24
C GLU A 77 -17.22 6.15 8.12
N ARG A 78 -17.10 7.06 7.14
CA ARG A 78 -18.12 8.09 6.89
C ARG A 78 -19.51 7.56 6.52
N GLY A 79 -19.60 6.38 5.90
CA GLY A 79 -20.87 5.75 5.56
C GLY A 79 -21.56 5.07 6.74
N LYS A 80 -20.83 4.79 7.84
CA LYS A 80 -21.39 4.24 9.08
C LYS A 80 -21.96 5.32 10.01
N ASP A 81 -21.49 6.56 9.86
CA ASP A 81 -21.91 7.71 10.66
C ASP A 81 -23.13 8.47 10.11
N ALA A 82 -23.74 7.99 9.02
CA ALA A 82 -24.88 8.59 8.32
C ALA A 82 -26.14 7.72 8.44
#